data_AF-A0A2E9IHP8-F1
#
_entry.id   AF-A0A2E9IHP8-F1
#
_cell.length_a   1.000
_cell.length_b   1.000
_cell.length_c   1.000
_cell.angle_alpha   90.00
_cell.angle_beta   90.00
_cell.angle_gamma   90.00
#
_symmetry.space_group_name_H-M   'P 1'
#
loop_
_entity.id
_entity.type
_entity.pdbx_description
1 polymer ?
#
loop_
_entity_poly.entity_id
_entity_poly.type
_entity_poly.pdbx_seq_one_letter_code
_entity_poly.pdbx_strand_id
1 'polypeptide(L)'
;MTLETLAQDIAKSAEAEASAMMDAANEEAKAILAEANSKADAIRTEASSRTEREASQIAREVVASARQANQKEILVARRKVLDETLQAASDELGNPKFSGRASLLKSLMSKADKIGGDDYTVRPVELDRKALSELAGKRKVGESIDGLGGFVLEAPDGSVSYDMRFDTLLHTSWSEQLAEMNSILFD
;
A
#
# COMPACT_ATOMS: atom_id res chain seq x y z
N MET A 1 37.52 87.81 43.75
CA MET A 1 37.06 86.41 43.98
C MET A 1 38.08 85.73 44.86
N THR A 2 37.65 85.03 45.91
CA THR A 2 38.58 84.30 46.78
C THR A 2 38.80 82.90 46.21
N LEU A 3 39.96 82.30 46.44
CA LEU A 3 40.23 80.92 46.01
C LEU A 3 39.17 79.94 46.53
N GLU A 4 38.64 80.19 47.73
CA GLU A 4 37.56 79.43 48.35
C GLU A 4 36.28 79.40 47.51
N THR A 5 35.84 80.55 46.99
CA THR A 5 34.61 80.65 46.17
C THR A 5 34.76 79.92 44.83
N LEU A 6 35.95 79.99 44.22
CA LEU A 6 36.24 79.27 42.97
C LEU A 6 36.27 77.75 43.20
N ALA A 7 36.84 77.29 44.33
CA ALA A 7 36.86 75.88 44.69
C ALA A 7 35.44 75.31 44.91
N GLN A 8 34.54 76.08 45.54
CA GLN A 8 33.14 75.69 45.72
C GLN A 8 32.38 75.59 44.39
N ASP A 9 32.58 76.53 43.47
CA ASP A 9 31.92 76.50 42.16
C ASP A 9 32.42 75.32 41.31
N ILE A 10 33.71 75.00 41.36
CA ILE A 10 34.29 73.81 40.72
C ILE A 10 33.69 72.52 41.32
N ALA A 11 33.58 72.44 42.65
CA ALA A 11 33.02 71.26 43.31
C ALA A 11 31.54 71.06 42.93
N LYS A 12 30.72 72.11 42.92
CA LYS A 12 29.33 72.05 42.47
C LYS A 12 29.19 71.65 41.00
N SER A 13 30.06 72.17 40.14
CA SER A 13 30.08 71.80 38.73
C SER A 13 30.43 70.33 38.53
N ALA A 14 31.41 69.83 39.27
CA ALA A 14 31.82 68.42 39.22
C ALA A 14 30.74 67.47 39.75
N GLU A 15 30.04 67.84 40.83
CA GLU A 15 28.89 67.08 41.35
C GLU A 15 27.74 67.04 40.34
N ALA A 16 27.44 68.17 39.68
CA ALA A 16 26.42 68.24 38.65
C ALA A 16 26.76 67.37 37.42
N GLU A 17 28.01 67.41 36.95
CA GLU A 17 28.49 66.53 35.88
C GLU A 17 28.44 65.06 36.27
N ALA A 18 28.85 64.72 37.49
CA ALA A 18 28.81 63.34 37.99
C ALA A 18 27.35 62.82 38.06
N SER A 19 26.42 63.64 38.56
CA SER A 19 24.99 63.29 38.60
C SER A 19 24.44 63.09 37.19
N ALA A 20 24.71 64.01 36.26
CA ALA A 20 24.27 63.90 34.88
C ALA A 20 24.82 62.65 34.18
N MET A 21 26.07 62.28 34.47
CA MET A 21 26.69 61.06 33.95
C MET A 21 26.03 59.79 34.52
N MET A 22 25.70 59.77 35.81
CA MET A 22 24.99 58.64 36.42
C MET A 22 23.57 58.49 35.87
N ASP A 23 22.86 59.60 35.67
CA ASP A 23 21.51 59.60 35.10
C ASP A 23 21.54 59.09 33.65
N ALA A 24 22.49 59.56 32.84
CA ALA A 24 22.69 59.08 31.47
C ALA A 24 23.02 57.58 31.42
N ALA A 25 23.92 57.09 32.29
CA ALA A 25 24.26 55.68 32.37
C ALA A 25 23.08 54.80 32.81
N ASN A 26 22.25 55.28 33.74
CA ASN A 26 21.04 54.58 34.17
C ASN A 26 20.00 54.50 33.06
N GLU A 27 19.80 55.57 32.28
CA GLU A 27 18.90 55.55 31.12
C GLU A 27 19.42 54.62 30.01
N GLU A 28 20.72 54.62 29.74
CA GLU A 28 21.33 53.69 28.78
C GLU A 28 21.17 52.23 29.24
N ALA A 29 21.39 51.93 30.52
CA ALA A 29 21.19 50.59 31.08
C ALA A 29 19.73 50.13 30.95
N LYS A 30 18.76 51.02 31.23
CA LYS A 30 17.33 50.72 31.02
C LYS A 30 17.02 50.45 29.55
N ALA A 31 17.57 51.23 28.63
CA ALA A 31 17.37 51.05 27.20
C ALA A 31 17.92 49.69 26.72
N ILE A 32 19.13 49.32 27.16
CA ILE A 32 19.74 48.02 26.83
C ILE A 32 18.87 46.86 27.36
N LEU A 33 18.39 46.95 28.61
CA LEU A 33 17.52 45.93 29.19
C LEU A 33 16.18 45.82 28.45
N ALA A 34 15.58 46.96 28.07
CA ALA A 34 14.34 46.98 27.31
C ALA A 34 14.52 46.34 25.92
N GLU A 35 15.61 46.65 25.23
CA GLU A 35 15.93 46.06 23.93
C GLU A 35 16.20 44.55 24.06
N ALA A 36 16.96 44.12 25.06
CA ALA A 36 17.26 42.70 25.30
C ALA A 36 15.98 41.91 25.61
N ASN A 37 15.09 42.45 26.45
CA ASN A 37 13.80 41.83 26.76
C ASN A 37 12.90 41.75 25.52
N SER A 38 12.82 42.83 24.74
CA SER A 38 12.06 42.84 23.48
C SER A 38 12.56 41.79 22.48
N LYS A 39 13.89 41.65 22.33
CA LYS A 39 14.50 40.60 21.51
C LYS A 39 14.19 39.20 22.03
N ALA A 40 14.27 38.99 23.35
CA ALA A 40 13.97 37.71 23.97
C ALA A 40 12.49 37.31 23.77
N ASP A 41 11.57 38.26 23.93
CA ASP A 41 10.14 38.05 23.71
C ASP A 41 9.82 37.76 22.24
N ALA A 42 10.47 38.45 21.31
CA ALA A 42 10.34 38.19 19.88
C ALA A 42 10.81 36.75 19.53
N ILE A 43 11.99 36.36 20.00
CA ILE A 43 12.52 35.00 19.80
C ILE A 43 11.57 33.94 20.38
N ARG A 44 11.06 34.17 21.60
CA ARG A 44 10.14 33.24 22.26
C ARG A 44 8.83 33.10 21.50
N THR A 45 8.28 34.21 21.02
CA THR A 45 7.01 34.23 20.28
C THR A 45 7.17 33.54 18.93
N GLU A 46 8.26 33.82 18.21
CA GLU A 46 8.56 33.16 16.94
C GLU A 46 8.76 31.65 17.13
N ALA A 47 9.55 31.24 18.13
CA ALA A 47 9.77 29.84 18.46
C ALA A 47 8.45 29.14 18.80
N SER A 48 7.61 29.75 19.64
CA SER A 48 6.30 29.19 19.99
C SER A 48 5.38 29.04 18.77
N SER A 49 5.34 30.04 17.89
CA SER A 49 4.52 29.97 16.67
C SER A 49 5.01 28.89 15.71
N ARG A 50 6.34 28.75 15.58
CA ARG A 50 6.95 27.71 14.77
C ARG A 50 6.65 26.32 15.32
N THR A 51 6.85 26.10 16.62
CA THR A 51 6.58 24.80 17.26
C THR A 51 5.10 24.43 17.16
N GLU A 52 4.17 25.38 17.31
CA GLU A 52 2.74 25.12 17.14
C GLU A 52 2.41 24.67 15.70
N ARG A 53 2.99 25.34 14.70
CA ARG A 53 2.82 24.94 13.29
C ARG A 53 3.38 23.54 13.04
N GLU A 54 4.59 23.27 13.51
CA GLU A 54 5.24 21.95 13.38
C GLU A 54 4.41 20.86 14.09
N ALA A 55 3.94 21.10 15.31
CA ALA A 55 3.08 20.17 16.04
C ALA A 55 1.77 19.88 15.28
N SER A 56 1.13 20.91 14.72
CA SER A 56 -0.08 20.74 13.91
C SER A 56 0.17 19.96 12.62
N GLN A 57 1.36 20.08 12.04
CA GLN A 57 1.76 19.35 10.85
C GLN A 57 2.01 17.88 11.19
N ILE A 58 2.81 17.61 12.23
CA ILE A 58 3.09 16.26 12.72
C ILE A 58 1.79 15.54 13.08
N ALA A 59 0.87 16.21 13.79
CA ALA A 59 -0.42 15.62 14.14
C ALA A 59 -1.22 15.19 12.89
N ARG A 60 -1.24 16.02 11.84
CA ARG A 60 -1.89 15.68 10.57
C ARG A 60 -1.22 14.52 9.85
N GLU A 61 0.11 14.53 9.79
CA GLU A 61 0.91 13.46 9.17
C GLU A 61 0.72 12.12 9.88
N VAL A 62 0.71 12.11 11.21
CA VAL A 62 0.47 10.90 12.02
C VAL A 62 -0.91 10.33 11.74
N VAL A 63 -1.96 11.16 11.73
CA VAL A 63 -3.32 10.71 11.42
C VAL A 63 -3.43 10.18 9.99
N ALA A 64 -2.81 10.86 9.02
CA ALA A 64 -2.79 10.41 7.63
C ALA A 64 -2.06 9.06 7.48
N SER A 65 -0.90 8.92 8.13
CA SER A 65 -0.11 7.68 8.15
C SER A 65 -0.90 6.52 8.78
N ALA A 66 -1.55 6.76 9.92
CA ALA A 66 -2.38 5.75 10.57
C ALA A 66 -3.56 5.32 9.69
N ARG A 67 -4.24 6.26 9.02
CA ARG A 67 -5.32 5.94 8.06
C ARG A 67 -4.82 5.09 6.90
N GLN A 68 -3.66 5.43 6.35
CA GLN A 68 -3.04 4.67 5.26
C GLN A 68 -2.66 3.26 5.71
N ALA A 69 -2.08 3.11 6.91
CA ALA A 69 -1.75 1.82 7.49
C ALA A 69 -3.00 0.95 7.66
N ASN A 70 -4.07 1.50 8.24
CA ASN A 70 -5.34 0.79 8.42
C ASN A 70 -5.95 0.35 7.08
N GLN A 71 -5.93 1.24 6.07
CA GLN A 71 -6.44 0.89 4.75
C GLN A 71 -5.63 -0.24 4.10
N LYS A 72 -4.30 -0.22 4.26
CA LYS A 72 -3.44 -1.29 3.78
C LYS A 72 -3.75 -2.61 4.48
N GLU A 73 -3.93 -2.61 5.81
CA GLU A 73 -4.28 -3.82 6.56
C GLU A 73 -5.61 -4.40 6.10
N ILE A 74 -6.63 -3.56 5.87
CA ILE A 74 -7.92 -3.99 5.33
C ILE A 74 -7.74 -4.64 3.95
N LEU A 75 -6.97 -4.03 3.04
CA LEU A 75 -6.73 -4.59 1.71
C LEU A 75 -5.99 -5.93 1.76
N VAL A 76 -5.00 -6.06 2.65
CA VAL A 76 -4.28 -7.33 2.86
C VAL A 76 -5.23 -8.40 3.40
N ALA A 77 -6.08 -8.07 4.37
CA ALA A 77 -7.08 -8.99 4.91
C ALA A 77 -8.10 -9.43 3.84
N ARG A 78 -8.62 -8.49 3.05
CA ARG A 78 -9.52 -8.80 1.92
C ARG A 78 -8.86 -9.70 0.89
N ARG A 79 -7.59 -9.43 0.54
CA ARG A 79 -6.83 -10.28 -0.38
C ARG A 79 -6.69 -11.70 0.15
N LYS A 80 -6.38 -11.86 1.44
CA LYS A 80 -6.29 -13.17 2.08
C LYS A 80 -7.61 -13.96 1.97
N VAL A 81 -8.75 -13.33 2.22
CA VAL A 81 -10.07 -13.97 2.08
C VAL A 81 -10.33 -14.41 0.63
N LEU A 82 -9.97 -13.59 -0.35
CA LEU A 82 -10.09 -13.94 -1.76
C LEU A 82 -9.20 -15.13 -2.12
N ASP A 83 -7.94 -15.12 -1.68
CA ASP A 83 -6.99 -16.21 -1.96
C ASP A 83 -7.45 -17.52 -1.29
N GLU A 84 -7.95 -17.48 -0.05
CA GLU A 84 -8.53 -18.64 0.64
C GLU A 84 -9.79 -19.17 -0.08
N THR A 85 -10.62 -18.28 -0.61
CA THR A 85 -11.82 -18.65 -1.36
C THR A 85 -11.46 -19.30 -2.70
N LEU A 86 -10.47 -18.77 -3.41
CA LEU A 86 -9.94 -19.37 -4.65
C LEU A 86 -9.32 -20.74 -4.37
N GLN A 87 -8.58 -20.87 -3.26
CA GLN A 87 -8.00 -22.16 -2.86
C GLN A 87 -9.10 -23.18 -2.56
N ALA A 88 -10.13 -22.82 -1.80
CA ALA A 88 -11.26 -23.70 -1.51
C ALA A 88 -11.99 -24.16 -2.78
N ALA A 89 -12.22 -23.24 -3.73
CA ALA A 89 -12.81 -23.57 -5.03
C ALA A 89 -11.88 -24.50 -5.86
N SER A 90 -10.57 -24.27 -5.79
CA SER A 90 -9.57 -25.12 -6.45
C SER A 90 -9.56 -26.53 -5.88
N ASP A 91 -9.60 -26.66 -4.54
CA ASP A 91 -9.63 -27.95 -3.84
C ASP A 91 -10.91 -28.73 -4.15
N GLU A 92 -12.06 -28.05 -4.19
CA GLU A 92 -13.34 -28.66 -4.57
C GLU A 92 -13.32 -29.14 -6.03
N LEU A 93 -12.82 -28.31 -6.95
CA LEU A 93 -12.72 -28.64 -8.36
C LEU A 93 -11.71 -29.76 -8.64
N GLY A 94 -10.60 -29.79 -7.89
CA GLY A 94 -9.58 -30.83 -7.93
C GLY A 94 -10.01 -32.16 -7.29
N ASN A 95 -11.12 -32.17 -6.54
CA ASN A 95 -11.60 -33.37 -5.89
C ASN A 95 -12.08 -34.42 -6.93
N PRO A 96 -11.55 -35.66 -6.91
CA PRO A 96 -12.00 -36.75 -7.78
C PRO A 96 -13.52 -37.02 -7.73
N LYS A 97 -14.15 -36.71 -6.58
CA LYS A 97 -15.57 -36.95 -6.31
C LYS A 97 -16.47 -35.76 -6.66
N PHE A 98 -15.92 -34.72 -7.29
CA PHE A 98 -16.71 -33.57 -7.72
C PHE A 98 -17.83 -34.02 -8.68
N SER A 99 -19.09 -33.80 -8.28
CA SER A 99 -20.27 -34.34 -8.96
C SER A 99 -20.41 -33.84 -10.41
N GLY A 100 -19.96 -32.61 -10.68
CA GLY A 100 -20.00 -32.00 -12.02
C GLY A 100 -18.84 -32.38 -12.93
N ARG A 101 -17.86 -33.19 -12.48
CA ARG A 101 -16.60 -33.42 -13.19
C ARG A 101 -16.81 -34.07 -14.56
N ALA A 102 -17.62 -35.14 -14.62
CA ALA A 102 -17.91 -35.84 -15.86
C ALA A 102 -18.60 -34.95 -16.90
N SER A 103 -19.55 -34.10 -16.48
CA SER A 103 -20.20 -33.14 -17.36
C SER A 103 -19.23 -32.08 -17.87
N LEU A 104 -18.33 -31.56 -17.02
CA LEU A 104 -17.32 -30.59 -17.43
C LEU A 104 -16.37 -31.17 -18.47
N LEU A 105 -15.82 -32.37 -18.23
CA LEU A 105 -14.93 -33.04 -19.19
C LEU A 105 -15.62 -33.29 -20.54
N LYS A 106 -16.89 -33.69 -20.53
CA LYS A 106 -17.67 -33.88 -21.76
C LYS A 106 -17.87 -32.55 -22.52
N SER A 107 -18.19 -31.47 -21.82
CA SER A 107 -18.33 -30.14 -22.42
C SER A 107 -17.01 -29.62 -22.98
N LEU A 108 -15.90 -29.82 -22.28
CA LEU A 108 -14.56 -29.46 -22.76
C LEU A 108 -14.16 -30.29 -23.97
N MET A 109 -14.44 -31.60 -23.97
CA MET A 109 -14.17 -32.45 -25.12
C MET A 109 -14.97 -32.01 -26.36
N SER A 110 -16.25 -31.63 -26.18
CA SER A 110 -17.06 -31.07 -27.26
C SER A 110 -16.55 -29.73 -27.79
N LYS A 111 -15.92 -28.90 -26.93
CA LYS A 111 -15.21 -27.70 -27.39
C LYS A 111 -13.95 -28.07 -28.16
N ALA A 112 -13.19 -29.07 -27.69
CA ALA A 112 -12.00 -29.56 -28.38
C ALA A 112 -12.34 -30.09 -29.78
N ASP A 113 -13.45 -30.82 -29.94
CA ASP A 113 -13.95 -31.31 -31.25
C ASP A 113 -14.21 -30.19 -32.26
N LYS A 114 -14.52 -28.97 -31.78
CA LYS A 114 -14.77 -27.80 -32.64
C LYS A 114 -13.49 -27.05 -32.99
N ILE A 115 -12.43 -27.21 -32.20
CA ILE A 115 -11.17 -26.46 -32.31
C ILE A 115 -10.14 -27.25 -33.11
N GLY A 116 -10.05 -28.57 -32.89
CA GLY A 116 -9.09 -29.46 -33.55
C GLY A 116 -9.77 -30.71 -34.12
N GLY A 117 -9.17 -31.28 -35.16
CA GLY A 117 -9.63 -32.53 -35.76
C GLY A 117 -9.19 -33.77 -34.98
N ASP A 118 -9.51 -34.95 -35.53
CA ASP A 118 -9.17 -36.26 -34.98
C ASP A 118 -7.64 -36.51 -34.86
N ASP A 119 -6.80 -35.64 -35.42
CA ASP A 119 -5.35 -35.71 -35.45
C ASP A 119 -4.68 -35.14 -34.19
N TYR A 120 -5.37 -34.30 -33.43
CA TYR A 120 -4.80 -33.71 -32.21
C TYR A 120 -4.62 -34.73 -31.09
N THR A 121 -3.55 -34.58 -30.32
CA THR A 121 -3.25 -35.42 -29.15
C THR A 121 -3.87 -34.80 -27.89
N VAL A 122 -4.58 -35.61 -27.11
CA VAL A 122 -5.15 -35.22 -25.81
C VAL A 122 -4.15 -35.61 -24.71
N ARG A 123 -3.60 -34.64 -24.00
CA ARG A 123 -2.73 -34.86 -22.84
C ARG A 123 -3.54 -34.66 -21.55
N PRO A 124 -4.00 -35.75 -20.91
CA PRO A 124 -4.91 -35.66 -19.78
C PRO A 124 -4.16 -35.33 -18.49
N VAL A 125 -4.85 -34.72 -17.53
CA VAL A 125 -4.44 -34.85 -16.13
C VAL A 125 -4.67 -36.30 -15.70
N GLU A 126 -3.74 -36.90 -14.95
CA GLU A 126 -3.79 -38.34 -14.60
C GLU A 126 -5.12 -38.73 -13.94
N LEU A 127 -5.66 -37.83 -13.11
CA LEU A 127 -6.94 -38.02 -12.43
C LEU A 127 -8.12 -38.25 -13.40
N ASP A 128 -8.08 -37.63 -14.58
CA ASP A 128 -9.14 -37.70 -15.59
C ASP A 128 -8.82 -38.65 -16.75
N ARG A 129 -7.63 -39.25 -16.76
CA ARG A 129 -7.13 -40.06 -17.87
C ARG A 129 -8.11 -41.13 -18.32
N LYS A 130 -8.73 -41.84 -17.36
CA LYS A 130 -9.70 -42.89 -17.65
C LYS A 130 -10.93 -42.34 -18.37
N ALA A 131 -11.54 -41.30 -17.83
CA ALA A 131 -12.72 -40.67 -18.43
C ALA A 131 -12.39 -40.03 -19.79
N LEU A 132 -11.22 -39.42 -19.92
CA LEU A 132 -10.78 -38.78 -21.15
C LEU A 132 -10.40 -39.78 -22.24
N SER A 133 -9.90 -40.97 -21.88
CA SER A 133 -9.63 -42.04 -22.85
C SER A 133 -10.91 -42.59 -23.47
N GLU A 134 -12.01 -42.65 -22.69
CA GLU A 134 -13.33 -43.01 -23.21
C GLU A 134 -13.91 -41.89 -24.09
N LEU A 135 -13.65 -40.63 -23.77
CA LEU A 135 -14.14 -39.45 -24.50
C LEU A 135 -13.29 -39.06 -25.71
N ALA A 136 -12.02 -39.46 -25.78
CA ALA A 136 -11.08 -39.07 -26.85
C ALA A 136 -11.40 -39.71 -28.20
N GLY A 137 -12.17 -40.80 -28.23
CA GLY A 137 -12.58 -41.46 -29.48
C GLY A 137 -11.38 -41.93 -30.30
N LYS A 138 -11.17 -41.33 -31.47
CA LYS A 138 -10.05 -41.66 -32.39
C LYS A 138 -8.76 -40.90 -32.08
N ARG A 139 -8.81 -39.88 -31.23
CA ARG A 139 -7.63 -39.06 -30.90
C ARG A 139 -6.64 -39.84 -30.06
N LYS A 140 -5.35 -39.54 -30.27
CA LYS A 140 -4.28 -40.13 -29.47
C LYS A 140 -4.32 -39.55 -28.06
N VAL A 141 -4.25 -40.40 -27.04
CA VAL A 141 -4.05 -39.97 -25.65
C VAL A 141 -2.55 -39.98 -25.35
N GLY A 142 -2.00 -38.80 -25.03
CA GLY A 142 -0.59 -38.59 -24.74
C GLY A 142 -0.23 -38.85 -23.28
N GLU A 143 0.98 -38.40 -22.90
CA GLU A 143 1.44 -38.45 -21.52
C GLU A 143 0.65 -37.52 -20.63
N SER A 144 0.51 -37.93 -19.38
CA SER A 144 -0.22 -37.19 -18.36
C SER A 144 0.51 -35.90 -17.98
N ILE A 145 -0.26 -34.91 -17.57
CA ILE A 145 0.24 -33.59 -17.15
C ILE A 145 -0.29 -33.25 -15.75
N ASP A 146 0.39 -32.33 -15.09
CA ASP A 146 -0.03 -31.84 -13.78
C ASP A 146 -1.15 -30.80 -13.89
N GLY A 147 -2.09 -30.88 -12.95
CA GLY A 147 -3.22 -29.96 -12.80
C GLY A 147 -4.34 -30.53 -11.94
N LEU A 148 -5.35 -29.71 -11.65
CA LEU A 148 -6.56 -30.09 -10.92
C LEU A 148 -7.47 -31.02 -11.75
N GLY A 149 -7.39 -30.93 -13.07
CA GLY A 149 -8.19 -31.72 -14.00
C GLY A 149 -8.20 -31.20 -15.42
N GLY A 150 -8.91 -31.89 -16.30
CA GLY A 150 -8.99 -31.56 -17.72
C GLY A 150 -7.81 -32.10 -18.52
N PHE A 151 -7.48 -31.41 -19.61
CA PHE A 151 -6.45 -31.84 -20.56
C PHE A 151 -5.89 -30.66 -21.35
N VAL A 152 -4.74 -30.87 -21.97
CA VAL A 152 -4.22 -30.02 -23.03
C VAL A 152 -4.44 -30.71 -24.37
N LEU A 153 -4.93 -29.96 -25.36
CA LEU A 153 -5.06 -30.42 -26.74
C LEU A 153 -3.83 -29.92 -27.52
N GLU A 154 -3.03 -30.83 -28.06
CA GLU A 154 -1.76 -30.52 -28.73
C GLU A 154 -1.81 -30.96 -30.20
N ALA A 155 -1.40 -30.06 -31.11
CA ALA A 155 -1.32 -30.36 -32.53
C ALA A 155 -0.24 -31.44 -32.81
N PRO A 156 -0.37 -32.24 -33.89
CA PRO A 156 0.60 -33.29 -34.21
C PRO A 156 2.03 -32.78 -34.40
N ASP A 157 2.17 -31.55 -34.86
CA ASP A 157 3.44 -30.87 -35.14
C ASP A 157 3.96 -30.05 -33.94
N GLY A 158 3.23 -30.04 -32.82
CA GLY A 158 3.55 -29.26 -31.61
C GLY A 158 3.46 -27.74 -31.79
N SER A 159 2.94 -27.26 -32.92
CA SER A 159 2.90 -25.82 -33.24
C SER A 159 1.85 -25.06 -32.41
N VAL A 160 0.77 -25.74 -32.02
CA VAL A 160 -0.35 -25.16 -31.29
C VAL A 160 -0.77 -26.08 -30.15
N SER A 161 -1.00 -25.50 -28.97
CA SER A 161 -1.63 -26.18 -27.84
C SER A 161 -2.76 -25.34 -27.27
N TYR A 162 -3.86 -26.01 -26.90
CA TYR A 162 -5.00 -25.41 -26.22
C TYR A 162 -5.09 -25.98 -24.81
N ASP A 163 -4.93 -25.11 -23.82
CA ASP A 163 -5.04 -25.48 -22.42
C ASP A 163 -6.52 -25.53 -22.01
N MET A 164 -7.04 -26.75 -21.81
CA MET A 164 -8.37 -27.02 -21.29
C MET A 164 -8.30 -27.61 -19.88
N ARG A 165 -7.24 -27.30 -19.12
CA ARG A 165 -7.16 -27.67 -17.71
C ARG A 165 -8.12 -26.84 -16.87
N PHE A 166 -8.63 -27.48 -15.82
CA PHE A 166 -9.51 -26.84 -14.86
C PHE A 166 -8.85 -25.65 -14.18
N ASP A 167 -7.54 -25.72 -13.91
CA ASP A 167 -6.74 -24.66 -13.32
C ASP A 167 -6.83 -23.35 -14.12
N THR A 168 -6.55 -23.44 -15.42
CA THR A 168 -6.53 -22.30 -16.34
C THR A 168 -7.93 -21.71 -16.50
N LEU A 169 -8.95 -22.57 -16.65
CA LEU A 169 -10.33 -22.14 -16.80
C LEU A 169 -10.88 -21.50 -15.51
N LEU A 170 -10.53 -22.05 -14.34
CA LEU A 170 -10.90 -21.49 -13.05
C LEU A 170 -10.26 -20.12 -12.87
N HIS A 171 -8.96 -19.97 -13.19
CA HIS A 171 -8.28 -18.68 -13.11
C HIS A 171 -8.89 -17.63 -14.04
N THR A 172 -9.27 -18.00 -15.27
CA THR A 172 -9.96 -17.11 -16.21
C THR A 172 -11.31 -16.68 -15.66
N SER A 173 -12.15 -17.64 -15.24
CA SER A 173 -13.48 -17.35 -14.67
C SER A 173 -13.38 -16.49 -13.40
N TRP A 174 -12.41 -16.78 -12.54
CA TRP A 174 -12.14 -16.02 -11.33
C TRP A 174 -11.78 -14.57 -11.64
N SER A 175 -10.91 -14.35 -12.64
CA SER A 175 -10.51 -13.01 -13.07
C SER A 175 -11.68 -12.21 -13.64
N GLU A 176 -12.57 -12.87 -14.40
CA GLU A 176 -13.77 -12.24 -14.97
C GLU A 176 -14.81 -11.90 -13.89
N GLN A 177 -14.95 -12.73 -12.85
CA GLN A 177 -15.94 -12.57 -11.79
C GLN A 177 -15.41 -11.82 -10.55
N LEU A 178 -14.14 -11.41 -10.55
CA LEU A 178 -13.48 -10.83 -9.37
C LEU A 178 -14.22 -9.61 -8.80
N ALA A 179 -14.82 -8.79 -9.65
CA ALA A 179 -15.59 -7.62 -9.21
C ALA A 179 -16.87 -8.02 -8.45
N GLU A 180 -17.61 -9.00 -8.97
CA GLU A 180 -18.82 -9.52 -8.33
C GLU A 180 -18.48 -10.22 -7.02
N MET A 181 -17.41 -11.02 -6.99
CA MET A 181 -16.92 -11.68 -5.79
C MET A 181 -16.52 -10.68 -4.70
N ASN A 182 -15.84 -9.60 -5.07
CA ASN A 182 -15.51 -8.55 -4.11
C ASN A 182 -16.77 -7.92 -3.51
N SER A 183 -17.81 -7.71 -4.31
CA SER A 183 -19.07 -7.15 -3.83
C SER A 183 -19.78 -8.11 -2.87
N ILE A 184 -19.90 -9.40 -3.23
CA ILE A 184 -20.53 -10.41 -2.37
C ILE A 184 -19.81 -10.58 -1.03
N LEU A 185 -18.48 -10.52 -1.03
CA LEU A 185 -17.67 -10.82 0.16
C LEU A 185 -17.47 -9.61 1.09
N PHE A 186 -17.51 -8.38 0.57
CA PHE A 186 -17.04 -7.20 1.30
C PHE A 186 -17.96 -5.98 1.27
N ASP A 187 -19.02 -5.97 0.46
CA ASP A 187 -20.06 -4.94 0.46
C ASP A 187 -21.31 -5.41 1.23
#